data_AF-A0A7Y1ZJU6-F1
#
_entry.id   AF-A0A7Y1ZJU6-F1
#
_cell.length_a   1.000
_cell.length_b   1.000
_cell.length_c   1.000
_cell.angle_alpha   90.00
_cell.angle_beta   90.00
_cell.angle_gamma   90.00
#
_symmetry.space_group_name_H-M   'P 1'
#
loop_
_entity.id
_entity.type
_entity.pdbx_description
1 polymer ?
#
loop_
_entity_poly.entity_id
_entity_poly.type
_entity_poly.pdbx_seq_one_letter_code
_entity_poly.pdbx_strand_id
1 'polypeptide(L)'
;MADNSIAFVFPGQGSQKVGMLAAAHERFSSVRDTFGEASDALGYDMWALLQNGPQEDLNMTETTQPVLLTSSVALWRAWGEVDGTQPGVMAGHSLG
;
A
#
# COMPACT_ATOMS: atom_id res chain seq x y z
N MET A 1 -5.83 -5.85 22.41
CA MET A 1 -5.34 -4.63 23.10
C MET A 1 -4.13 -4.15 22.34
N ALA A 2 -4.00 -2.85 22.10
CA ALA A 2 -2.84 -2.31 21.39
C ALA A 2 -1.57 -2.42 22.25
N ASP A 3 -0.42 -2.62 21.60
CA ASP A 3 0.89 -2.63 22.23
C ASP A 3 1.56 -1.26 22.06
N ASN A 4 1.73 -0.56 23.18
CA ASN A 4 2.34 0.78 23.22
C ASN A 4 3.85 0.79 22.91
N SER A 5 4.48 -0.38 22.77
CA SER A 5 5.86 -0.50 22.29
C SER A 5 5.99 -0.61 20.77
N ILE A 6 4.87 -0.79 20.05
CA ILE A 6 4.85 -0.92 18.60
C ILE A 6 4.24 0.33 17.97
N ALA A 7 4.95 0.86 16.97
CA ALA A 7 4.52 1.96 16.12
C ALA A 7 4.50 1.53 14.65
N PHE A 8 3.47 1.93 13.90
CA PHE A 8 3.44 1.77 12.46
C PHE A 8 3.71 3.12 11.79
N VAL A 9 4.60 3.12 10.80
CA VAL A 9 4.94 4.31 10.02
C VAL A 9 4.67 4.08 8.55
N PHE A 10 3.96 5.02 7.92
CA PHE A 10 3.55 4.91 6.52
C PHE A 10 4.37 5.85 5.64
N PRO A 11 4.93 5.34 4.53
CA PRO A 11 5.82 6.12 3.68
C PRO A 11 5.07 7.09 2.76
N GLY A 12 5.73 8.20 2.43
CA GLY A 12 5.28 9.14 1.40
C GLY A 12 5.99 8.98 0.06
N GLN A 13 5.78 9.96 -0.81
CA GLN A 13 6.35 10.05 -2.16
C GLN A 13 7.87 9.84 -2.17
N GLY A 14 8.35 9.06 -3.15
CA GLY A 14 9.74 8.61 -3.27
C GLY A 14 9.95 7.14 -2.87
N SER A 15 8.96 6.52 -2.23
CA SER A 15 9.03 5.12 -1.80
C SER A 15 8.47 4.13 -2.83
N GLN A 16 7.79 4.62 -3.86
CA GLN A 16 7.18 3.80 -4.91
C GLN A 16 8.23 3.19 -5.84
N LYS A 17 8.05 1.92 -6.18
CA LYS A 17 8.93 1.20 -7.11
C LYS A 17 8.13 0.22 -7.96
N VAL A 18 8.44 0.14 -9.25
CA VAL A 18 7.87 -0.89 -10.13
C VAL A 18 8.09 -2.29 -9.53
N GLY A 19 7.03 -3.09 -9.47
CA GLY A 19 7.05 -4.46 -8.96
C GLY A 19 7.02 -4.59 -7.44
N MET A 20 6.86 -3.50 -6.68
CA MET A 20 6.70 -3.61 -5.23
C MET A 20 5.43 -4.40 -4.86
N LEU A 21 5.43 -4.99 -3.66
CA LEU A 21 4.32 -5.77 -3.10
C LEU A 21 3.97 -7.09 -3.84
N ALA A 22 4.69 -7.50 -4.89
CA ALA A 22 4.40 -8.73 -5.65
C ALA A 22 4.22 -9.98 -4.76
N ALA A 23 5.18 -10.26 -3.88
CA ALA A 23 5.11 -11.39 -2.96
C ALA A 23 3.95 -11.28 -1.94
N ALA A 24 3.61 -10.06 -1.52
CA ALA A 24 2.48 -9.83 -0.62
C ALA A 24 1.15 -10.07 -1.35
N HIS A 25 1.03 -9.64 -2.60
CA HIS A 25 -0.14 -9.87 -3.44
C HIS A 25 -0.36 -11.35 -3.75
N GLU A 26 0.69 -12.16 -3.90
CA GLU A 26 0.56 -13.62 -4.02
C GLU A 26 0.02 -14.24 -2.73
N ARG A 27 0.49 -13.78 -1.58
CA ARG A 27 0.20 -14.39 -0.28
C ARG A 27 -1.14 -13.97 0.34
N PHE A 28 -1.52 -12.70 0.22
CA PHE A 28 -2.62 -12.12 1.00
C PHE A 28 -3.77 -11.67 0.10
N SER A 29 -4.99 -12.13 0.38
CA SER A 29 -6.16 -11.67 -0.38
C SER A 29 -6.46 -10.20 -0.13
N SER A 30 -6.23 -9.75 1.11
CA SER A 30 -6.36 -8.34 1.47
C SER A 30 -5.56 -7.40 0.58
N VAL A 31 -4.38 -7.81 0.09
CA VAL A 31 -3.60 -6.99 -0.86
C VAL A 31 -4.31 -6.93 -2.22
N ARG A 32 -4.75 -8.07 -2.75
CA ARG A 32 -5.48 -8.14 -4.04
C ARG A 32 -6.76 -7.32 -4.02
N ASP A 33 -7.55 -7.50 -2.96
CA ASP A 33 -8.84 -6.84 -2.80
C ASP A 33 -8.69 -5.33 -2.67
N THR A 34 -7.65 -4.87 -1.96
CA THR A 34 -7.39 -3.43 -1.78
C THR A 34 -6.96 -2.76 -3.09
N PHE A 35 -6.14 -3.43 -3.90
CA PHE A 35 -5.79 -2.91 -5.23
C PHE A 35 -6.97 -2.96 -6.21
N GLY A 36 -7.85 -3.94 -6.08
CA GLY A 36 -9.13 -4.00 -6.82
C GLY A 36 -10.02 -2.79 -6.48
N GLU A 37 -10.27 -2.57 -5.19
CA GLU A 37 -11.05 -1.42 -4.68
C GLU A 37 -10.50 -0.07 -5.20
N ALA A 38 -9.17 0.10 -5.15
CA ALA A 38 -8.53 1.32 -5.63
C ALA A 38 -8.60 1.48 -7.16
N SER A 39 -8.49 0.38 -7.91
CA SER A 39 -8.59 0.39 -9.36
C SER A 39 -10.01 0.75 -9.81
N ASP A 40 -11.03 0.19 -9.16
CA ASP A 40 -12.44 0.52 -9.41
C ASP A 40 -12.74 1.99 -9.13
N ALA A 41 -12.18 2.54 -8.03
CA ALA A 41 -12.37 3.94 -7.66
C ALA A 41 -11.72 4.94 -8.64
N LEU A 42 -10.60 4.56 -9.26
CA LEU A 42 -9.84 5.44 -10.17
C LEU A 42 -10.13 5.19 -11.66
N GLY A 43 -10.77 4.08 -12.00
CA GLY A 43 -11.13 3.73 -13.39
C GLY A 43 -9.96 3.22 -14.24
N TYR A 44 -8.87 2.78 -13.61
CA TYR A 44 -7.75 2.12 -14.29
C TYR A 44 -7.15 1.01 -13.42
N ASP A 45 -6.49 0.03 -14.05
CA ASP A 45 -5.84 -1.07 -13.33
C ASP A 45 -4.55 -0.58 -12.65
N MET A 46 -4.67 -0.23 -11.37
CA MET A 46 -3.56 0.26 -10.56
C MET A 46 -2.52 -0.82 -10.31
N TRP A 47 -2.94 -2.09 -10.19
CA TRP A 47 -2.02 -3.19 -9.95
C TRP A 47 -1.14 -3.43 -11.17
N ALA A 48 -1.72 -3.47 -12.38
CA ALA A 48 -0.95 -3.60 -13.61
C ALA A 48 0.05 -2.46 -13.79
N LEU A 49 -0.36 -1.21 -13.51
CA LEU A 49 0.53 -0.04 -13.53
C LEU A 49 1.68 -0.19 -12.53
N LEU A 50 1.40 -0.62 -11.30
CA LEU A 50 2.42 -0.81 -10.27
C LEU A 50 3.42 -1.92 -10.64
N GLN A 51 2.95 -3.02 -11.22
CA GLN A 51 3.81 -4.17 -11.53
C GLN A 51 4.63 -3.99 -12.81
N ASN A 52 4.06 -3.34 -13.83
CA ASN A 52 4.63 -3.34 -15.19
C ASN A 52 4.76 -1.95 -15.82
N GLY A 53 4.22 -0.90 -15.21
CA GLY A 53 4.31 0.46 -15.72
C GLY A 53 5.75 0.99 -15.73
N PRO A 54 6.09 1.95 -16.61
CA PRO A 54 7.37 2.61 -16.53
C PRO A 54 7.45 3.39 -15.21
N GLN A 55 8.65 3.42 -14.63
CA GLN A 55 8.86 4.13 -13.35
C GLN A 55 8.51 5.62 -13.45
N GLU A 56 8.59 6.22 -14.64
CA GLU A 56 8.22 7.61 -14.90
C GLU A 56 6.73 7.87 -14.64
N ASP A 57 5.84 6.99 -15.12
CA ASP A 57 4.40 7.08 -14.87
C ASP A 57 4.07 6.94 -13.38
N LEU A 58 4.77 6.03 -12.69
CA LEU A 58 4.65 5.88 -11.22
C LEU A 58 5.18 7.09 -10.45
N ASN A 59 6.09 7.89 -11.02
CA ASN A 59 6.66 9.07 -10.40
C ASN A 59 5.82 10.33 -10.62
N MET A 60 4.78 10.28 -11.46
CA MET A 60 3.81 11.35 -11.57
C MET A 60 3.02 11.43 -10.27
N THR A 61 3.01 12.61 -9.62
CA THR A 61 2.39 12.79 -8.29
C THR A 61 0.95 12.28 -8.22
N GLU A 62 0.15 12.47 -9.27
CA GLU A 62 -1.24 11.98 -9.37
C GLU A 62 -1.36 10.45 -9.34
N THR A 63 -0.32 9.74 -9.78
CA THR A 63 -0.20 8.28 -9.73
C THR A 63 0.46 7.83 -8.43
N THR A 64 1.54 8.51 -8.03
CA THR A 64 2.35 8.12 -6.87
C THR A 64 1.52 8.10 -5.59
N GLN A 65 0.68 9.12 -5.38
CA GLN A 65 -0.10 9.22 -4.16
C GLN A 65 -1.12 8.09 -3.98
N PRO A 66 -2.04 7.82 -4.93
CA PRO A 66 -2.97 6.71 -4.78
C PRO A 66 -2.25 5.36 -4.68
N VAL A 67 -1.15 5.15 -5.44
CA VAL A 67 -0.37 3.91 -5.35
C VAL A 67 0.21 3.69 -3.94
N LEU A 68 0.78 4.71 -3.32
CA LEU A 68 1.38 4.59 -1.98
C LEU A 68 0.33 4.43 -0.88
N LEU A 69 -0.80 5.13 -1.00
CA LEU A 69 -1.93 4.95 -0.09
C LEU A 69 -2.46 3.52 -0.17
N THR A 70 -2.76 3.03 -1.37
CA THR A 70 -3.25 1.66 -1.62
C THR A 70 -2.27 0.63 -1.09
N SER A 71 -0.96 0.82 -1.33
CA SER A 71 0.08 -0.10 -0.86
C SER A 71 0.16 -0.16 0.67
N SER A 72 0.10 1.00 1.33
CA SER A 72 0.13 1.12 2.78
C SER A 72 -1.08 0.45 3.43
N VAL A 73 -2.27 0.72 2.89
CA VAL A 73 -3.54 0.14 3.37
C VAL A 73 -3.59 -1.37 3.10
N ALA A 74 -3.09 -1.82 1.95
CA ALA A 74 -3.02 -3.24 1.61
C ALA A 74 -2.18 -4.03 2.62
N LEU A 75 -0.99 -3.52 2.98
CA LEU A 75 -0.13 -4.16 3.98
C LEU A 75 -0.69 -4.06 5.40
N TRP A 76 -1.39 -2.97 5.74
CA TRP A 76 -2.10 -2.86 7.01
C TRP A 76 -3.22 -3.91 7.13
N ARG A 77 -4.03 -4.09 6.07
CA ARG A 77 -5.09 -5.11 6.04
C ARG A 77 -4.49 -6.53 6.09
N ALA A 78 -3.39 -6.78 5.39
CA ALA A 78 -2.66 -8.05 5.45
C ALA A 78 -2.09 -8.36 6.85
N TRP A 79 -1.63 -7.33 7.58
CA TRP A 79 -1.22 -7.48 8.97
C TRP A 79 -2.38 -7.94 9.87
N GLY A 80 -3.59 -7.41 9.63
CA GLY A 80 -4.80 -7.86 10.29
C GLY A 80 -5.21 -9.29 9.94
N GLU A 81 -5.00 -9.73 8.69
CA GLU A 81 -5.32 -11.09 8.21
C GLU A 81 -4.54 -12.19 8.95
N VAL A 82 -3.38 -11.85 9.53
CA VAL A 82 -2.54 -12.78 10.29
C VAL A 82 -2.58 -12.53 11.80
N ASP A 83 -3.61 -11.85 12.30
CA ASP A 83 -3.78 -11.49 13.71
C ASP A 83 -2.56 -10.75 14.30
N GLY A 84 -1.93 -9.90 13.49
CA GLY A 84 -0.77 -9.12 13.89
C GLY A 84 -1.08 -8.16 15.04
N THR A 85 -0.10 -7.97 15.93
CA THR A 85 -0.22 -7.08 17.09
C THR A 85 -0.61 -5.66 16.67
N GLN A 86 -1.64 -5.11 17.31
CA GLN A 86 -2.11 -3.76 17.03
C GLN A 86 -1.12 -2.73 17.59
N PRO A 87 -0.62 -1.78 16.79
CA PRO A 87 0.29 -0.76 17.29
C PRO A 87 -0.44 0.22 18.22
N GLY A 88 0.25 0.73 19.24
CA GLY A 88 -0.27 1.78 20.12
C GLY A 88 -0.24 3.17 19.50
N VAL A 89 0.55 3.36 18.44
CA VAL A 89 0.68 4.63 17.72
C VAL A 89 0.91 4.40 16.23
N MET A 90 0.40 5.33 15.41
CA MET A 90 0.65 5.37 13.97
C MET A 90 1.08 6.77 13.57
N ALA A 91 1.94 6.86 12.55
CA ALA A 91 2.34 8.12 11.94
C ALA A 91 2.59 7.90 10.45
N GLY A 92 2.63 8.99 9.68
CA GLY A 92 2.92 8.91 8.27
C GLY A 92 3.65 10.14 7.76
N HIS A 93 4.48 9.93 6.74
CA HIS A 93 5.32 10.98 6.20
C HIS A 93 4.63 11.65 5.01
N SER A 94 4.17 12.89 5.21
CA SER A 94 3.45 13.70 4.20
C SER A 94 2.12 13.08 3.78
N LEU A 95 2.10 12.23 2.76
CA LEU A 95 0.90 11.51 2.31
C LEU A 95 0.55 10.34 3.23
N GLY A 96 1.58 9.65 3.73
CA GLY A 96 1.43 8.43 4.53
C GLY A 96 0.57 8.63 5.76
#